data_AF-A0A2M9LJZ1-F1
#
_entry.id   AF-A0A2M9LJZ1-F1
#
_cell.length_a   1.000
_cell.length_b   1.000
_cell.length_c   1.000
_cell.angle_alpha   90.00
_cell.angle_beta   90.00
_cell.angle_gamma   90.00
#
_symmetry.space_group_name_H-M   'P 1'
#
loop_
_entity.id
_entity.type
_entity.pdbx_description
1 polymer ?
#
loop_
_entity_poly.entity_id
_entity_poly.type
_entity_poly.pdbx_seq_one_letter_code
_entity_poly.pdbx_strand_id
1 'polypeptide(L)'
;MSGTVGAGSRYGGDGEVEALLRAKLRAADEEIETPGGLWERVKEPVAGASSAGAPAPGGRFAVAWWPQRHPYAVVVAVAAAVAAVVLGVWWVLLRPGATDVRPAGPPRTVPLTVYNSEAACRSPHTLECALRLAEDPHRAYAARGNTAGRVWHGEVLAARCVVTDGQLVRDEEGVTSSRWYRVRTGEGEEGWLPGVRTRNTREVPECPTGGG
;
A
#
# COMPACT_ATOMS: atom_id res chain seq x y z
N MET A 1 8.11 68.29 -6.54
CA MET A 1 8.00 67.51 -5.30
C MET A 1 7.67 66.08 -5.69
N SER A 2 8.69 65.24 -5.88
CA SER A 2 8.54 63.83 -6.24
C SER A 2 8.57 62.98 -4.97
N GLY A 3 7.48 62.29 -4.67
CA GLY A 3 7.42 61.30 -3.60
C GLY A 3 7.52 59.90 -4.19
N THR A 4 8.63 59.22 -3.91
CA THR A 4 8.83 57.78 -4.19
C THR A 4 8.15 56.95 -3.11
N VAL A 5 7.16 56.15 -3.50
CA VAL A 5 6.53 55.14 -2.63
C VAL A 5 7.43 53.90 -2.63
N GLY A 6 7.96 53.54 -1.46
CA GLY A 6 8.76 52.33 -1.26
C GLY A 6 7.90 51.08 -1.40
N ALA A 7 8.31 50.18 -2.30
CA ALA A 7 7.78 48.83 -2.39
C ALA A 7 8.39 47.97 -1.28
N GLY A 8 7.61 47.66 -0.25
CA GLY A 8 7.95 46.66 0.75
C GLY A 8 7.89 45.26 0.16
N SER A 9 9.05 44.60 0.06
CA SER A 9 9.20 43.22 -0.42
C SER A 9 8.55 42.24 0.56
N ARG A 10 7.52 41.50 0.12
CA ARG A 10 6.86 40.42 0.88
C ARG A 10 7.49 39.03 0.67
N TYR A 11 8.69 38.93 0.13
CA TYR A 11 9.36 37.65 -0.19
C TYR A 11 10.37 37.17 0.89
N GLY A 12 10.30 37.69 2.12
CA GLY A 12 11.25 37.36 3.19
C GLY A 12 10.81 36.29 4.21
N GLY A 13 9.53 35.92 4.24
CA GLY A 13 8.96 35.12 5.35
C GLY A 13 9.20 33.61 5.24
N ASP A 14 9.11 33.04 4.04
CA ASP A 14 9.08 31.58 3.89
C ASP A 14 10.43 30.90 4.19
N GLY A 15 11.54 31.54 3.79
CA GLY A 15 12.88 31.02 4.07
C GLY A 15 13.27 31.06 5.55
N GLU A 16 12.75 32.04 6.29
CA GLU A 16 12.99 32.17 7.74
C GLU A 16 12.24 31.09 8.52
N VAL A 17 10.99 30.81 8.14
CA VAL A 17 10.17 29.73 8.74
C VAL A 17 10.79 28.36 8.48
N GLU A 18 11.27 28.12 7.26
CA GLU A 18 11.92 26.86 6.88
C GLU A 18 13.25 26.64 7.63
N ALA A 19 14.04 27.70 7.82
CA ALA A 19 15.27 27.65 8.60
C ALA A 19 14.98 27.35 10.08
N LEU A 20 13.95 27.98 10.66
CA LEU A 20 13.49 27.71 12.02
C LEU A 20 13.02 26.27 12.21
N LEU A 21 12.27 25.74 11.25
CA LEU A 21 11.78 24.35 11.30
C LEU A 21 12.95 23.35 11.28
N ARG A 22 13.93 23.56 10.39
CA ARG A 22 15.14 22.72 10.34
C ARG A 22 15.95 22.76 11.63
N ALA A 23 16.11 23.95 12.22
CA ALA A 23 16.82 24.10 13.48
C ALA A 23 16.13 23.34 14.61
N LYS A 24 14.79 23.43 14.66
CA LYS A 24 13.98 22.75 15.68
C LYS A 24 14.01 21.22 15.52
N LEU A 25 13.99 20.72 14.28
CA LEU A 25 14.11 19.28 14.01
C LEU A 25 15.47 18.73 14.42
N ARG A 26 16.56 19.46 14.13
CA ARG A 26 17.91 19.03 14.55
C ARG A 26 18.04 18.99 16.07
N ALA A 27 17.52 20.00 16.76
CA ALA A 27 17.52 20.01 18.22
C ALA A 27 16.72 18.83 18.82
N ALA A 28 15.59 18.48 18.21
CA ALA A 28 14.80 17.33 18.65
C ALA A 28 15.51 15.98 18.40
N ASP A 29 16.25 15.86 17.29
CA ASP A 29 17.00 14.63 16.96
C ASP A 29 18.20 14.42 17.91
N GLU A 30 18.86 15.52 18.31
CA GLU A 30 19.94 15.51 19.31
C GLU A 30 19.43 15.12 20.72
N GLU A 31 18.15 15.35 21.02
CA GLU A 31 17.53 14.97 22.30
C GLU A 31 17.15 13.48 22.37
N ILE A 32 17.10 12.78 21.24
CA ILE A 32 16.73 11.35 21.21
C ILE A 32 17.95 10.50 21.61
N GLU A 33 18.04 10.17 22.89
CA GLU A 33 19.01 9.19 23.38
C GLU A 33 18.49 7.76 23.13
N THR A 34 19.25 6.96 22.39
CA THR A 34 18.90 5.55 22.18
C THR A 34 19.17 4.75 23.46
N PRO A 35 18.18 4.06 24.03
CA PRO A 35 18.40 3.27 25.24
C PRO A 35 19.41 2.14 24.99
N GLY A 36 20.34 1.96 25.93
CA GLY A 36 21.37 0.92 25.85
C GLY A 36 20.76 -0.48 25.66
N GLY A 37 21.33 -1.27 24.76
CA GLY A 37 20.88 -2.65 24.48
C GLY A 37 19.67 -2.76 23.54
N LEU A 38 19.19 -1.66 22.94
CA LEU A 38 18.12 -1.68 21.93
C LEU A 38 18.54 -2.52 20.71
N TRP A 39 19.77 -2.34 20.23
CA TRP A 39 20.28 -2.99 19.03
C TRP A 39 20.59 -4.47 19.25
N GLU A 40 20.92 -4.86 20.48
CA GLU A 40 21.16 -6.23 20.92
C GLU A 40 19.83 -7.00 20.97
N ARG A 41 18.74 -6.37 21.46
CA ARG A 41 17.38 -6.94 21.43
C ARG A 41 16.84 -7.16 20.01
N VAL A 42 17.23 -6.30 19.07
CA VAL A 42 16.84 -6.44 17.65
C VAL A 42 17.67 -7.50 16.94
N LYS A 43 18.92 -7.72 17.38
CA LYS A 43 19.84 -8.73 16.81
C LYS A 43 19.64 -10.13 17.35
N GLU A 44 19.10 -10.28 18.56
CA GLU A 44 18.80 -11.61 19.11
C GLU A 44 17.48 -12.15 18.52
N PRO A 45 17.52 -13.14 17.60
CA PRO A 45 16.35 -14.00 17.42
C PRO A 45 16.10 -14.70 18.75
N VAL A 46 14.83 -14.77 19.16
CA VAL A 46 14.34 -15.51 20.33
C VAL A 46 15.00 -16.90 20.38
N ALA A 47 16.06 -17.04 21.16
CA ALA A 47 16.70 -18.32 21.43
C ALA A 47 15.86 -19.02 22.51
N GLY A 48 15.09 -20.05 22.16
CA GLY A 48 14.27 -20.70 23.18
C GLY A 48 13.20 -21.68 22.72
N ALA A 49 13.49 -22.55 21.77
CA ALA A 49 12.71 -23.79 21.60
C ALA A 49 13.65 -24.99 21.68
N SER A 50 14.27 -25.16 22.84
CA SER A 50 14.82 -26.44 23.28
C SER A 50 13.68 -27.46 23.36
N SER A 51 13.75 -28.50 22.54
CA SER A 51 13.14 -29.81 22.82
C SER A 51 14.30 -30.81 22.76
N ALA A 52 14.90 -31.11 23.91
CA ALA A 52 14.47 -32.18 24.80
C ALA A 52 14.51 -33.53 24.07
N GLY A 53 15.56 -34.30 24.37
CA GLY A 53 15.71 -35.66 23.89
C GLY A 53 14.58 -36.57 24.39
N ALA A 54 14.30 -37.59 23.60
CA ALA A 54 13.55 -38.78 23.98
C ALA A 54 13.87 -39.91 22.95
N PRO A 55 13.57 -41.18 23.25
CA PRO A 55 14.57 -42.25 23.27
C PRO A 55 14.48 -43.21 22.07
N ALA A 56 15.52 -44.02 21.92
CA ALA A 56 15.53 -45.18 21.03
C ALA A 56 14.48 -46.24 21.46
N PRO A 57 13.72 -46.83 20.52
CA PRO A 57 13.09 -48.11 20.73
C PRO A 57 13.98 -49.23 20.16
N GLY A 58 14.26 -50.22 21.02
CA GLY A 58 14.87 -51.47 20.61
C GLY A 58 13.95 -52.27 19.68
N GLY A 59 14.53 -52.83 18.63
CA GLY A 59 13.89 -53.76 17.72
C GLY A 59 14.91 -54.77 17.24
N ARG A 60 14.92 -55.94 17.89
CA ARG A 60 15.73 -57.11 17.55
C ARG A 60 15.32 -57.65 16.19
N PHE A 61 16.22 -57.69 15.20
CA PHE A 61 16.13 -58.68 14.12
C PHE A 61 17.53 -59.10 13.62
N ALA A 62 17.72 -60.42 13.70
CA ALA A 62 18.52 -61.29 12.85
C ALA A 62 20.01 -60.94 12.63
N VAL A 63 20.84 -61.69 13.36
CA VAL A 63 22.22 -62.00 13.02
C VAL A 63 22.23 -62.76 11.68
N ALA A 64 22.35 -62.05 10.56
CA ALA A 64 22.66 -62.65 9.27
C ALA A 64 24.17 -62.50 9.04
N TRP A 65 24.88 -63.57 9.41
CA TRP A 65 26.30 -63.78 9.16
C TRP A 65 26.54 -63.78 7.64
N TRP A 66 27.01 -62.66 7.08
CA TRP A 66 27.41 -62.58 5.68
C TRP A 66 28.93 -62.55 5.59
N PRO A 67 29.53 -63.40 4.74
CA PRO A 67 30.96 -63.59 4.70
C PRO A 67 31.66 -62.36 4.15
N GLN A 68 32.84 -62.18 4.71
CA GLN A 68 33.78 -61.11 4.45
C GLN A 68 34.19 -61.05 2.97
N ARG A 69 34.30 -59.80 2.48
CA ARG A 69 35.22 -59.29 1.43
C ARG A 69 34.58 -58.94 0.07
N HIS A 70 34.02 -57.74 -0.02
CA HIS A 70 34.21 -56.90 -1.21
C HIS A 70 34.46 -55.44 -0.77
N PRO A 71 35.70 -54.92 -0.84
CA PRO A 71 36.03 -53.55 -0.44
C PRO A 71 35.25 -52.49 -1.25
N TYR A 72 34.72 -52.88 -2.41
CA TYR A 72 33.85 -52.06 -3.25
C TYR A 72 32.49 -51.75 -2.62
N ALA A 73 31.95 -52.61 -1.77
CA ALA A 73 30.64 -52.38 -1.14
C ALA A 73 30.70 -51.23 -0.11
N VAL A 74 31.83 -51.09 0.59
CA VAL A 74 32.06 -49.99 1.54
C VAL A 74 32.21 -48.66 0.80
N VAL A 75 32.96 -48.65 -0.32
CA VAL A 75 33.12 -47.45 -1.15
C VAL A 75 31.79 -46.97 -1.72
N VAL A 76 30.95 -47.89 -2.21
CA VAL A 76 29.62 -47.56 -2.74
C VAL A 76 28.68 -47.04 -1.64
N ALA A 77 28.72 -47.62 -0.44
CA ALA A 77 27.91 -47.16 0.68
C ALA A 77 28.29 -45.74 1.13
N VAL A 78 29.60 -45.44 1.20
CA VAL A 78 30.10 -44.10 1.54
C VAL A 78 29.73 -43.08 0.46
N ALA A 79 29.88 -43.44 -0.82
CA ALA A 79 29.50 -42.56 -1.93
C ALA A 79 28.00 -42.25 -1.93
N ALA A 80 27.15 -43.25 -1.65
CA ALA A 80 25.70 -43.06 -1.54
C ALA A 80 25.31 -42.16 -0.36
N ALA A 81 25.97 -42.32 0.79
CA ALA A 81 25.75 -41.46 1.95
C ALA A 81 26.15 -40.00 1.67
N VAL A 82 27.29 -39.77 1.03
CA VAL A 82 27.74 -38.43 0.63
C VAL A 82 26.76 -37.82 -0.39
N ALA A 83 26.31 -38.59 -1.38
CA ALA A 83 25.33 -38.11 -2.35
C ALA A 83 23.99 -37.74 -1.69
N ALA A 84 23.52 -38.51 -0.72
CA ALA A 84 22.30 -38.20 0.03
C ALA A 84 22.45 -36.93 0.87
N VAL A 85 23.61 -36.71 1.51
CA VAL A 85 23.88 -35.48 2.27
C VAL A 85 23.98 -34.28 1.34
N VAL A 86 24.68 -34.39 0.22
CA VAL A 86 24.80 -33.29 -0.76
C VAL A 86 23.45 -32.93 -1.35
N LEU A 87 22.62 -33.92 -1.72
CA LEU A 87 21.27 -33.68 -2.22
C LEU A 87 20.33 -33.12 -1.14
N GLY A 88 20.45 -33.58 0.11
CA GLY A 88 19.69 -33.04 1.24
C GLY A 88 20.05 -31.59 1.55
N VAL A 89 21.35 -31.27 1.59
CA VAL A 89 21.85 -29.91 1.81
C VAL A 89 21.48 -28.99 0.64
N TRP A 90 21.63 -29.46 -0.60
CA TRP A 90 21.18 -28.74 -1.79
C TRP A 90 19.68 -28.45 -1.72
N TRP A 91 18.86 -29.44 -1.37
CA TRP A 91 17.41 -29.27 -1.25
C TRP A 91 17.05 -28.29 -0.13
N VAL A 92 17.74 -28.31 1.00
CA VAL A 92 17.47 -27.41 2.13
C VAL A 92 17.94 -25.98 1.83
N LEU A 93 19.10 -25.80 1.19
CA LEU A 93 19.67 -24.48 0.92
C LEU A 93 19.10 -23.81 -0.34
N LEU A 94 18.63 -24.57 -1.32
CA LEU A 94 18.10 -24.06 -2.59
C LEU A 94 16.59 -24.18 -2.71
N ARG A 95 15.85 -24.57 -1.66
CA ARG A 95 14.42 -24.26 -1.64
C ARG A 95 14.31 -22.73 -1.66
N PRO A 96 13.74 -22.14 -2.72
CA PRO A 96 13.27 -20.77 -2.62
C PRO A 96 12.23 -20.84 -1.51
N GLY A 97 12.54 -20.26 -0.35
CA GLY A 97 11.53 -20.05 0.67
C GLY A 97 10.39 -19.35 -0.06
N ALA A 98 9.23 -20.00 -0.11
CA ALA A 98 8.01 -19.31 -0.48
C ALA A 98 7.90 -18.19 0.54
N THR A 99 8.33 -17.00 0.14
CA THR A 99 8.05 -15.79 0.89
C THR A 99 6.54 -15.75 0.92
N ASP A 100 5.98 -16.04 2.09
CA ASP A 100 4.58 -15.77 2.36
C ASP A 100 4.44 -14.25 2.26
N VAL A 101 4.23 -13.76 1.02
CA VAL A 101 3.83 -12.40 0.74
C VAL A 101 2.43 -12.33 1.29
N ARG A 102 2.33 -12.02 2.58
CA ARG A 102 1.07 -11.65 3.20
C ARG A 102 0.50 -10.53 2.31
N PRO A 103 -0.66 -10.72 1.67
CA PRO A 103 -1.21 -9.68 0.83
C PRO A 103 -1.30 -8.42 1.68
N ALA A 104 -0.76 -7.32 1.15
CA ALA A 104 -0.94 -6.02 1.76
C ALA A 104 -2.44 -5.86 2.04
N GLY A 105 -2.80 -5.47 3.26
CA GLY A 105 -4.20 -5.24 3.62
C GLY A 105 -4.88 -4.32 2.61
N PRO A 106 -6.22 -4.22 2.64
CA PRO A 106 -6.96 -3.43 1.66
C PRO A 106 -6.30 -2.07 1.43
N PRO A 107 -6.13 -1.63 0.17
CA PRO A 107 -5.46 -0.38 -0.13
C PRO A 107 -6.09 0.75 0.69
N ARG A 108 -5.26 1.62 1.26
CA ARG A 108 -5.77 2.73 2.09
C ARG A 108 -6.71 3.58 1.25
N THR A 109 -7.96 3.69 1.70
CA THR A 109 -8.98 4.52 1.06
C THR A 109 -9.34 5.71 1.93
N VAL A 110 -9.66 6.83 1.29
CA VAL A 110 -10.16 8.04 1.94
C VAL A 110 -11.67 8.13 1.73
N PRO A 111 -12.49 8.30 2.77
CA PRO A 111 -13.92 8.46 2.61
C PRO A 111 -14.23 9.81 1.96
N LEU A 112 -15.05 9.80 0.91
CA LEU A 112 -15.55 10.98 0.22
C LEU A 112 -17.07 11.01 0.25
N THR A 113 -17.64 12.14 0.65
CA THR A 113 -19.09 12.36 0.56
C THR A 113 -19.45 12.93 -0.81
N VAL A 114 -20.41 12.31 -1.46
CA VAL A 114 -20.99 12.76 -2.72
C VAL A 114 -21.82 14.02 -2.48
N TYR A 115 -21.62 15.02 -3.31
CA TYR A 115 -22.29 16.30 -3.21
C TYR A 115 -23.01 16.64 -4.51
N ASN A 116 -24.30 16.99 -4.40
CA ASN A 116 -25.09 17.50 -5.51
C ASN A 116 -25.36 18.99 -5.24
N SER A 117 -24.91 19.82 -6.16
CA SER A 117 -25.11 21.27 -6.23
C SER A 117 -26.59 21.60 -6.27
N GLU A 118 -27.39 20.85 -7.02
CA GLU A 118 -28.83 21.07 -7.12
C GLU A 118 -29.55 20.75 -5.82
N ALA A 119 -30.08 21.79 -5.14
CA ALA A 119 -30.74 21.64 -3.85
C ALA A 119 -31.92 20.65 -3.90
N ALA A 120 -32.67 20.64 -5.00
CA ALA A 120 -33.79 19.73 -5.21
C ALA A 120 -33.37 18.24 -5.22
N CYS A 121 -32.11 17.95 -5.55
CA CYS A 121 -31.56 16.60 -5.64
C CYS A 121 -30.72 16.18 -4.43
N ARG A 122 -30.77 16.93 -3.33
CA ARG A 122 -30.08 16.57 -2.08
C ARG A 122 -30.85 15.57 -1.22
N SER A 123 -32.19 15.58 -1.28
CA SER A 123 -33.05 14.67 -0.52
C SER A 123 -33.54 13.44 -1.30
N PRO A 124 -33.97 13.54 -2.57
CA PRO A 124 -34.53 12.39 -3.28
C PRO A 124 -33.44 11.46 -3.84
N HIS A 125 -33.65 10.16 -3.67
CA HIS A 125 -32.82 9.09 -4.25
C HIS A 125 -33.50 8.53 -5.51
N THR A 126 -33.72 9.37 -6.52
CA THR A 126 -34.32 8.97 -7.81
C THR A 126 -33.26 8.96 -8.92
N LEU A 127 -33.59 8.37 -10.07
CA LEU A 127 -32.67 8.27 -11.20
C LEU A 127 -32.32 9.63 -11.82
N GLU A 128 -33.24 10.60 -11.73
CA GLU A 128 -33.05 11.97 -12.21
C GLU A 128 -32.03 12.73 -11.35
N CYS A 129 -31.98 12.41 -10.05
CA CYS A 129 -31.06 13.03 -9.09
C CYS A 129 -29.77 12.24 -8.86
N ALA A 130 -29.60 11.11 -9.58
CA ALA A 130 -28.40 10.30 -9.52
C ALA A 130 -27.25 10.96 -10.29
N LEU A 131 -26.11 11.13 -9.61
CA LEU A 131 -24.87 11.57 -10.21
C LEU A 131 -24.16 10.39 -10.87
N ARG A 132 -23.57 10.62 -12.03
CA ARG A 132 -22.83 9.61 -12.78
C ARG A 132 -21.44 9.42 -12.19
N LEU A 133 -20.99 8.17 -12.08
CA LEU A 133 -19.57 7.83 -12.05
C LEU A 133 -19.09 7.63 -13.49
N ALA A 134 -18.00 8.30 -13.87
CA ALA A 134 -17.40 8.13 -15.19
C ALA A 134 -16.49 6.90 -15.23
N GLU A 135 -16.32 6.33 -16.41
CA GLU A 135 -15.36 5.23 -16.64
C GLU A 135 -13.95 5.80 -16.90
N ASP A 136 -13.88 6.90 -17.62
CA ASP A 136 -12.65 7.59 -18.01
C ASP A 136 -12.71 9.08 -17.59
N PRO A 137 -11.78 9.55 -16.73
CA PRO A 137 -11.76 10.92 -16.23
C PRO A 137 -11.27 11.93 -17.28
N HIS A 138 -10.67 11.49 -18.40
CA HIS A 138 -10.20 12.36 -19.48
C HIS A 138 -11.20 12.49 -20.63
N ARG A 139 -12.33 11.77 -20.56
CA ARG A 139 -13.45 11.94 -21.50
C ARG A 139 -14.52 12.86 -20.94
N ALA A 140 -15.30 13.47 -21.83
CA ALA A 140 -16.41 14.33 -21.43
C ALA A 140 -17.37 13.59 -20.46
N TYR A 141 -17.70 14.24 -19.34
CA TYR A 141 -18.51 13.65 -18.26
C TYR A 141 -19.91 13.21 -18.72
N ALA A 142 -20.49 13.94 -19.69
CA ALA A 142 -21.78 13.64 -20.29
C ALA A 142 -21.69 12.80 -21.59
N ALA A 143 -20.49 12.32 -21.96
CA ALA A 143 -20.34 11.51 -23.16
C ALA A 143 -21.16 10.22 -23.05
N ARG A 144 -21.84 9.87 -24.15
CA ARG A 144 -22.48 8.55 -24.27
C ARG A 144 -21.40 7.47 -24.14
N GLY A 145 -21.60 6.55 -23.20
CA GLY A 145 -20.67 5.44 -22.94
C GLY A 145 -19.52 5.76 -21.98
N ASN A 146 -19.47 6.94 -21.35
CA ASN A 146 -18.54 7.21 -20.25
C ASN A 146 -19.24 7.07 -18.88
N THR A 147 -19.84 5.90 -18.62
CA THR A 147 -20.61 5.62 -17.40
C THR A 147 -20.13 4.32 -16.79
N ALA A 148 -19.71 4.38 -15.52
CA ALA A 148 -19.33 3.22 -14.73
C ALA A 148 -20.38 2.87 -13.65
N GLY A 149 -21.20 3.84 -13.22
CA GLY A 149 -22.19 3.64 -12.17
C GLY A 149 -22.96 4.92 -11.82
N ARG A 150 -23.75 4.84 -10.76
CA ARG A 150 -24.56 5.96 -10.25
C ARG A 150 -24.43 6.07 -8.74
N VAL A 151 -24.41 7.30 -8.26
CA VAL A 151 -24.31 7.63 -6.84
C VAL A 151 -25.23 8.80 -6.50
N TRP A 152 -25.65 8.89 -5.25
CA TRP A 152 -26.58 9.91 -4.78
C TRP A 152 -25.93 10.86 -3.78
N HIS A 153 -26.58 12.01 -3.58
CA HIS A 153 -26.13 12.97 -2.58
C HIS A 153 -25.99 12.33 -1.20
N GLY A 154 -24.95 12.69 -0.46
CA GLY A 154 -24.73 12.20 0.91
C GLY A 154 -24.11 10.81 1.00
N GLU A 155 -24.06 10.06 -0.11
CA GLU A 155 -23.37 8.76 -0.12
C GLU A 155 -21.88 8.93 0.18
N VAL A 156 -21.34 7.99 0.95
CA VAL A 156 -19.92 7.96 1.29
C VAL A 156 -19.23 6.90 0.45
N LEU A 157 -18.30 7.33 -0.38
CA LEU A 157 -17.52 6.48 -1.28
C LEU A 157 -16.09 6.32 -0.76
N ALA A 158 -15.47 5.19 -1.09
CA ALA A 158 -14.08 4.93 -0.78
C ALA A 158 -13.18 5.38 -1.93
N ALA A 159 -12.51 6.53 -1.79
CA ALA A 159 -11.56 7.02 -2.77
C ALA A 159 -10.19 6.36 -2.60
N ARG A 160 -9.62 5.88 -3.70
CA ARG A 160 -8.28 5.29 -3.74
C ARG A 160 -7.22 6.31 -4.09
N CYS A 161 -7.47 7.11 -5.13
CA CYS A 161 -6.54 8.10 -5.60
C CYS A 161 -7.26 9.21 -6.38
N VAL A 162 -6.53 10.28 -6.72
CA VAL A 162 -7.01 11.42 -7.50
C VAL A 162 -6.13 11.66 -8.72
N VAL A 163 -6.73 12.02 -9.86
CA VAL A 163 -6.03 12.64 -11.00
C VAL A 163 -6.38 14.11 -11.07
N THR A 164 -5.43 14.95 -11.44
CA THR A 164 -5.57 16.42 -11.41
C THR A 164 -5.66 17.06 -12.80
N ASP A 165 -5.44 16.25 -13.84
CA ASP A 165 -5.42 16.58 -15.27
C ASP A 165 -6.59 15.93 -16.04
N GLY A 166 -7.66 15.57 -15.33
CA GLY A 166 -8.88 15.08 -15.97
C GLY A 166 -9.64 16.19 -16.71
N GLN A 167 -10.65 15.78 -17.46
CA GLN A 167 -11.51 16.68 -18.20
C GLN A 167 -12.15 17.71 -17.26
N LEU A 168 -12.09 18.99 -17.62
CA LEU A 168 -12.71 20.06 -16.84
C LEU A 168 -14.23 19.85 -16.79
N VAL A 169 -14.78 19.79 -15.57
CA VAL A 169 -16.24 19.73 -15.34
C VAL A 169 -16.67 21.01 -14.64
N ARG A 170 -17.82 21.53 -15.05
CA ARG A 170 -18.53 22.65 -14.41
C ARG A 170 -19.83 22.12 -13.81
N ASP A 171 -20.14 22.48 -12.57
CA ASP A 171 -21.44 22.19 -11.96
C ASP A 171 -22.49 23.27 -12.24
N GLU A 172 -23.70 23.06 -11.74
CA GLU A 172 -24.85 23.95 -11.92
C GLU A 172 -24.70 25.29 -11.17
N GLU A 173 -23.86 25.35 -10.13
CA GLU A 173 -23.52 26.58 -9.40
C GLU A 173 -22.34 27.32 -10.05
N GLY A 174 -21.72 26.72 -11.06
CA GLY A 174 -20.64 27.28 -11.86
C GLY A 174 -19.24 27.02 -11.33
N VAL A 175 -19.08 26.18 -10.30
CA VAL A 175 -17.79 25.70 -9.81
C VAL A 175 -17.17 24.79 -10.87
N THR A 176 -15.86 24.89 -11.05
CA THR A 176 -15.12 24.05 -12.01
C THR A 176 -14.02 23.26 -11.35
N SER A 177 -13.73 22.07 -11.88
CA SER A 177 -12.60 21.26 -11.43
C SER A 177 -12.12 20.32 -12.53
N SER A 178 -10.80 20.15 -12.62
CA SER A 178 -10.12 19.09 -13.38
C SER A 178 -9.73 17.90 -12.50
N ARG A 179 -10.05 17.93 -11.21
CA ARG A 179 -9.77 16.83 -10.29
C ARG A 179 -10.80 15.74 -10.44
N TRP A 180 -10.36 14.49 -10.48
CA TRP A 180 -11.24 13.33 -10.52
C TRP A 180 -10.76 12.27 -9.53
N TYR A 181 -11.69 11.79 -8.72
CA TYR A 181 -11.40 10.82 -7.67
C TYR A 181 -11.79 9.42 -8.13
N ARG A 182 -10.85 8.48 -8.10
CA ARG A 182 -11.14 7.05 -8.32
C ARG A 182 -11.79 6.49 -7.07
N VAL A 183 -13.08 6.18 -7.16
CA VAL A 183 -13.92 5.80 -6.04
C VAL A 183 -14.46 4.38 -6.21
N ARG A 184 -14.78 3.75 -5.08
CA ARG A 184 -15.56 2.51 -5.03
C ARG A 184 -16.80 2.70 -4.15
N THR A 185 -17.95 2.25 -4.60
CA THR A 185 -19.21 2.26 -3.84
C THR A 185 -19.21 1.14 -2.79
N GLY A 186 -20.16 1.18 -1.85
CA GLY A 186 -20.37 0.08 -0.90
C GLY A 186 -20.77 -1.24 -1.58
N GLU A 187 -21.39 -1.14 -2.76
CA GLU A 187 -21.84 -2.28 -3.58
C GLU A 187 -20.73 -2.83 -4.49
N GLY A 188 -19.58 -2.16 -4.53
CA GLY A 188 -18.39 -2.61 -5.26
C GLY A 188 -18.23 -2.02 -6.65
N GLU A 189 -19.13 -1.15 -7.11
CA GLU A 189 -18.95 -0.41 -8.37
C GLU A 189 -17.74 0.52 -8.24
N GLU A 190 -16.89 0.56 -9.27
CA GLU A 190 -15.72 1.44 -9.33
C GLU A 190 -15.86 2.43 -10.49
N GLY A 191 -15.46 3.68 -10.25
CA GLY A 191 -15.49 4.71 -11.29
C GLY A 191 -14.85 6.02 -10.83
N TRP A 192 -15.04 7.06 -11.62
CA TRP A 192 -14.46 8.38 -11.39
C TRP A 192 -15.54 9.41 -11.03
N LEU A 193 -15.37 10.04 -9.89
CA LEU A 193 -16.21 11.13 -9.42
C LEU A 193 -15.52 12.48 -9.68
N PRO A 194 -16.14 13.42 -10.42
CA PRO A 194 -15.60 14.76 -10.60
C PRO A 194 -15.45 15.50 -9.27
N GLY A 195 -14.41 16.32 -9.15
CA GLY A 195 -14.14 17.08 -7.93
C GLY A 195 -15.22 18.08 -7.55
N VAL A 196 -16.01 18.55 -8.52
CA VAL A 196 -17.18 19.40 -8.27
C VAL A 196 -18.35 18.65 -7.60
N ARG A 197 -18.36 17.31 -7.64
CA ARG A 197 -19.39 16.46 -7.03
C ARG A 197 -18.99 15.91 -5.66
N THR A 198 -18.03 16.55 -4.99
CA THR A 198 -17.61 16.19 -3.64
C THR A 198 -17.27 17.44 -2.83
N ARG A 199 -17.41 17.34 -1.50
CA ARG A 199 -16.91 18.35 -0.55
C ARG A 199 -15.76 17.77 0.25
N ASN A 200 -14.78 17.22 -0.46
CA ASN A 200 -13.65 16.58 0.16
C ASN A 200 -12.83 17.59 0.97
N THR A 201 -12.65 17.30 2.26
CA THR A 201 -11.79 18.07 3.18
C THR A 201 -10.49 17.33 3.51
N ARG A 202 -10.32 16.10 3.03
CA ARG A 202 -9.19 15.23 3.32
C ARG A 202 -8.32 15.05 2.07
N GLU A 203 -7.02 14.98 2.27
CA GLU A 203 -6.12 14.75 1.15
C GLU A 203 -6.25 13.31 0.63
N VAL A 204 -6.38 13.16 -0.68
CA VAL A 204 -6.41 11.87 -1.38
C VAL A 204 -5.12 11.79 -2.19
N PRO A 205 -4.36 10.69 -2.10
CA PRO A 205 -3.09 10.56 -2.83
C PRO A 205 -3.32 10.58 -4.34
N GLU A 206 -2.32 11.06 -5.08
CA GLU A 206 -2.37 11.04 -6.55
C GLU A 206 -2.33 9.60 -7.09
N CYS A 207 -2.99 9.37 -8.22
CA CYS A 207 -2.94 8.06 -8.87
C CYS A 207 -1.53 7.80 -9.42
N PRO A 208 -1.02 6.55 -9.32
CA PRO A 208 0.30 6.22 -9.86
C PRO A 208 0.33 6.47 -11.36
N THR A 209 1.35 7.19 -11.81
CA THR A 209 1.63 7.46 -13.23
C THR A 209 2.24 6.22 -13.88
N GLY A 210 1.39 5.22 -14.16
CA GLY A 210 1.80 3.96 -14.78
C GLY A 210 2.05 2.86 -13.76
N GLY A 211 1.19 1.84 -13.80
CA GLY A 211 1.28 0.65 -12.98
C GLY A 211 0.27 -0.38 -13.47
N GLY A 212 0.42 -0.78 -14.73
CA GLY A 212 -0.15 -2.00 -15.29
C GLY A 212 0.96 -2.99 -15.54
#